data_AF-A0A2U8WBU8-F1
#
_entry.id   AF-A0A2U8WBU8-F1
#
_cell.length_a   1.000
_cell.length_b   1.000
_cell.length_c   1.000
_cell.angle_alpha   90.00
_cell.angle_beta   90.00
_cell.angle_gamma   90.00
#
_symmetry.space_group_name_H-M   'P 1'
#
loop_
_entity.id
_entity.type
_entity.pdbx_description
1 polymer ?
#
loop_
_entity_poly.entity_id
_entity_poly.type
_entity_poly.pdbx_seq_one_letter_code
_entity_poly.pdbx_strand_id
1 'polypeptide(L)'
;MDQDTPASDRVARTIAENVYAAYSRQMTGATHPQTEQTMLARLVEAIRPRVDRAEPDEVIEAANAVLAAWEQQDPGVRGPRIASVDLAGGAVGLRPA
;
A
#
# COMPACT_ATOMS: atom_id res chain seq x y z
N MET A 1 -6.31 -27.18 -10.34
CA MET A 1 -5.21 -26.50 -9.63
C MET A 1 -5.18 -25.09 -10.16
N ASP A 2 -5.83 -24.23 -9.39
CA ASP A 2 -6.29 -22.90 -9.74
C ASP A 2 -5.18 -21.96 -10.23
N GLN A 3 -5.42 -21.40 -11.42
CA GLN A 3 -4.63 -20.34 -12.03
C GLN A 3 -5.02 -18.96 -11.48
N ASP A 4 -5.37 -18.84 -10.18
CA ASP A 4 -5.79 -17.57 -9.57
C ASP A 4 -4.60 -16.64 -9.23
N THR A 5 -3.38 -17.17 -9.34
CA THR A 5 -2.12 -16.45 -9.05
C THR A 5 -1.85 -15.16 -9.86
N PRO A 6 -2.28 -14.97 -11.13
CA PRO A 6 -2.03 -13.74 -11.88
C PRO A 6 -3.07 -12.63 -11.62
N ALA A 7 -4.28 -12.98 -11.13
CA ALA A 7 -5.33 -12.01 -10.84
C ALA A 7 -5.06 -11.33 -9.49
N SER A 8 -4.83 -12.11 -8.43
CA SER A 8 -4.51 -11.60 -7.09
C SER A 8 -3.21 -10.79 -7.05
N ASP A 9 -2.20 -11.18 -7.82
CA ASP A 9 -0.95 -10.40 -7.93
C ASP A 9 -1.16 -9.04 -8.61
N ARG A 10 -1.96 -9.02 -9.68
CA ARG A 10 -2.34 -7.78 -10.37
C ARG A 10 -3.12 -6.85 -9.45
N VAL A 11 -4.10 -7.38 -8.71
CA VAL A 11 -4.91 -6.61 -7.76
C VAL A 11 -4.02 -6.06 -6.64
N ALA A 12 -3.16 -6.88 -6.04
CA ALA A 12 -2.22 -6.44 -5.01
C ALA A 12 -1.30 -5.31 -5.50
N ARG A 13 -0.80 -5.43 -6.74
CA ARG A 13 0.01 -4.40 -7.38
C ARG A 13 -0.76 -3.09 -7.56
N THR A 14 -1.97 -3.14 -8.12
CA THR A 14 -2.80 -1.96 -8.31
C THR A 14 -3.12 -1.28 -6.98
N ILE A 15 -3.46 -2.03 -5.93
CA ILE A 15 -3.70 -1.46 -4.60
C ILE A 15 -2.42 -0.81 -4.06
N ALA A 16 -1.27 -1.47 -4.15
CA ALA A 16 0.00 -0.92 -3.69
C ALA A 16 0.36 0.40 -4.40
N GLU A 17 0.18 0.45 -5.72
CA GLU A 17 0.40 1.66 -6.52
C GLU A 17 -0.55 2.79 -6.11
N ASN A 18 -1.83 2.50 -5.89
CA ASN A 18 -2.81 3.49 -5.46
C ASN A 18 -2.58 3.96 -4.01
N VAL A 19 -2.16 3.05 -3.11
CA VAL A 19 -1.75 3.38 -1.73
C VAL A 19 -0.57 4.35 -1.76
N TYR A 20 0.47 4.02 -2.53
CA TYR A 20 1.64 4.88 -2.65
C TYR A 20 1.30 6.23 -3.28
N ALA A 21 0.51 6.24 -4.36
CA ALA A 21 0.09 7.48 -5.03
C ALA A 21 -0.78 8.36 -4.13
N ALA A 22 -1.67 7.78 -3.31
CA ALA A 22 -2.45 8.53 -2.34
C ALA A 22 -1.55 9.10 -1.24
N TYR A 23 -0.67 8.28 -0.67
CA TYR A 23 0.27 8.68 0.39
C TYR A 23 1.22 9.78 -0.10
N SER A 24 1.87 9.60 -1.26
CA SER A 24 2.90 10.51 -1.76
C SER A 24 2.37 11.91 -2.09
N ARG A 25 1.08 12.03 -2.41
CA ARG A 25 0.42 13.34 -2.62
C ARG A 25 0.30 14.17 -1.35
N GLN A 26 0.31 13.55 -0.18
CA GLN A 26 0.09 14.22 1.11
C GLN A 26 1.26 14.07 2.08
N MET A 27 2.25 13.24 1.74
CA MET A 27 3.43 13.10 2.58
C MET A 27 4.31 14.35 2.51
N THR A 28 4.97 14.64 3.62
CA THR A 28 6.07 15.59 3.69
C THR A 28 7.40 14.84 3.54
N GLY A 29 8.33 15.40 2.78
CA GLY A 29 9.66 14.82 2.56
C GLY A 29 9.95 14.58 1.07
N ALA A 30 11.23 14.48 0.71
CA ALA A 30 11.65 14.14 -0.64
C ALA A 30 11.86 12.63 -0.76
N THR A 31 11.14 11.96 -1.65
CA THR A 31 11.41 10.56 -2.01
C THR A 31 12.36 10.47 -3.19
N HIS A 32 13.38 9.62 -3.05
CA HIS A 32 14.17 9.18 -4.20
C HIS A 32 13.42 8.08 -4.98
N PRO A 33 13.61 7.97 -6.30
CA PRO A 33 12.96 6.95 -7.12
C PRO A 33 13.31 5.51 -6.72
N GLN A 34 14.48 5.27 -6.12
CA GLN A 34 14.82 3.97 -5.53
C GLN A 34 14.00 3.66 -4.27
N THR A 35 13.67 4.69 -3.48
CA THR A 35 12.81 4.55 -2.29
C THR A 35 11.39 4.19 -2.70
N GLU A 36 10.87 4.82 -3.76
CA GLU A 36 9.57 4.49 -4.35
C GLU A 36 9.48 3.01 -4.76
N GLN A 37 10.43 2.51 -5.54
CA GLN A 37 10.42 1.11 -5.98
C GLN A 37 10.49 0.12 -4.81
N THR A 38 11.32 0.42 -3.81
CA THR A 38 11.42 -0.40 -2.60
C THR A 38 10.11 -0.39 -1.82
N MET A 39 9.46 0.78 -1.74
CA MET A 39 8.17 0.96 -1.06
C MET A 39 7.06 0.16 -1.73
N LEU A 40 6.95 0.25 -3.05
CA LEU A 40 5.98 -0.49 -3.85
C LEU A 40 6.19 -2.00 -3.70
N ALA A 41 7.42 -2.48 -3.76
CA ALA A 41 7.72 -3.89 -3.55
C ALA A 41 7.24 -4.39 -2.18
N ARG A 42 7.57 -3.65 -1.11
CA ARG A 42 7.14 -4.00 0.26
C ARG A 42 5.63 -3.96 0.43
N LEU A 43 4.95 -2.99 -0.19
CA LEU A 43 3.49 -2.91 -0.18
C LEU A 43 2.87 -4.13 -0.88
N VAL A 44 3.36 -4.51 -2.06
CA VAL A 44 2.86 -5.68 -2.78
C VAL A 44 3.07 -6.95 -1.97
N GLU A 45 4.26 -7.17 -1.41
CA GLU A 45 4.56 -8.34 -0.58
C GLU A 45 3.63 -8.44 0.65
N ALA A 46 3.32 -7.29 1.28
CA ALA A 46 2.40 -7.26 2.41
C ALA A 46 0.94 -7.45 2.00
N ILE A 47 0.50 -6.90 0.88
CA ILE A 47 -0.90 -6.91 0.45
C ILE A 47 -1.29 -8.24 -0.22
N ARG A 48 -0.39 -8.85 -0.99
CA ARG A 48 -0.62 -10.07 -1.77
C ARG A 48 -1.31 -11.21 -1.01
N PRO A 49 -0.87 -11.64 0.18
CA PRO A 49 -1.52 -12.75 0.90
C PRO A 49 -2.92 -12.42 1.43
N ARG A 50 -3.31 -11.15 1.45
CA ARG A 50 -4.57 -10.66 2.05
C ARG A 50 -5.64 -10.37 0.99
N VAL A 51 -5.21 -10.04 -0.23
CA VAL A 51 -6.12 -9.90 -1.38
C VAL A 51 -6.86 -11.20 -1.67
N ASP A 52 -6.18 -12.34 -1.54
CA ASP A 52 -6.76 -13.68 -1.76
C ASP A 52 -7.88 -14.00 -0.74
N ARG A 53 -7.80 -13.40 0.45
CA ARG A 53 -8.81 -13.54 1.51
C ARG A 53 -9.97 -12.54 1.39
N ALA A 54 -9.84 -11.57 0.47
CA ALA A 54 -10.79 -10.48 0.27
C ALA A 54 -11.12 -9.68 1.54
N GLU A 55 -10.15 -9.52 2.46
CA GLU A 55 -10.33 -8.81 3.73
C GLU A 55 -9.77 -7.38 3.63
N PRO A 56 -10.60 -6.36 3.38
CA PRO A 56 -10.13 -4.99 3.19
C PRO A 56 -9.45 -4.42 4.43
N ASP A 57 -9.91 -4.80 5.63
CA ASP A 57 -9.32 -4.34 6.90
C ASP A 57 -7.88 -4.87 7.07
N GLU A 58 -7.63 -6.16 6.79
CA GLU A 58 -6.29 -6.74 6.82
C GLU A 58 -5.35 -6.04 5.81
N VAL A 59 -5.85 -5.71 4.62
CA VAL A 59 -5.09 -4.96 3.59
C VAL A 59 -4.74 -3.56 4.08
N ILE A 60 -5.68 -2.87 4.74
CA ILE A 60 -5.46 -1.54 5.34
C ILE A 60 -4.40 -1.62 6.43
N GLU A 61 -4.49 -2.59 7.34
CA GLU A 61 -3.50 -2.80 8.41
C GLU A 61 -2.11 -3.09 7.84
N ALA A 62 -2.02 -3.98 6.83
CA ALA A 62 -0.76 -4.32 6.18
C ALA A 62 -0.12 -3.12 5.49
N ALA A 63 -0.90 -2.34 4.73
CA ALA A 63 -0.43 -1.13 4.07
C ALA A 63 0.08 -0.11 5.11
N ASN A 64 -0.70 0.15 6.16
CA ASN A 64 -0.31 1.06 7.23
C ASN A 64 0.94 0.59 7.99
N ALA A 65 1.13 -0.70 8.18
CA ALA A 65 2.34 -1.25 8.80
C ALA A 65 3.59 -0.99 7.95
N VAL A 66 3.50 -1.13 6.62
CA VAL A 66 4.61 -0.79 5.71
C VAL A 66 4.90 0.71 5.73
N LEU A 67 3.86 1.56 5.69
CA LEU A 67 4.01 3.02 5.80
C LEU A 67 4.68 3.41 7.12
N ALA A 68 4.22 2.84 8.25
CA ALA A 68 4.76 3.12 9.57
C ALA A 68 6.21 2.62 9.74
N ALA A 69 6.56 1.48 9.15
CA ALA A 69 7.94 1.00 9.11
C ALA A 69 8.83 1.97 8.33
N TRP A 70 8.34 2.49 7.20
CA TRP A 70 9.10 3.44 6.41
C TRP A 70 9.33 4.78 7.13
N GLU A 71 8.31 5.34 7.76
CA GLU A 71 8.43 6.58 8.55
C GLU A 71 9.34 6.43 9.79
N GLN A 72 9.51 5.20 10.30
CA GLN A 72 10.50 4.91 11.33
C GLN A 72 11.92 4.84 10.78
N GLN A 73 12.08 4.38 9.54
CA GLN A 73 13.38 4.35 8.85
C GLN A 73 13.83 5.73 8.37
N ASP A 74 12.89 6.60 7.97
CA ASP A 74 13.16 7.95 7.52
C ASP A 74 12.32 8.97 8.33
N PRO A 75 12.90 9.61 9.37
CA PRO A 75 12.17 10.55 10.22
C PRO A 75 11.80 11.86 9.50
N GLY A 76 12.37 12.13 8.31
CA GLY A 76 11.99 13.24 7.46
C GLY A 76 10.72 12.96 6.63
N VAL A 77 10.26 11.71 6.60
CA VAL A 77 9.05 11.27 5.93
C VAL A 77 7.92 11.10 6.92
N ARG A 78 6.80 11.77 6.65
CA ARG A 78 5.54 11.64 7.39
C ARG A 78 4.38 11.78 6.42
N GLY A 79 3.33 11.00 6.60
CA GLY A 79 2.16 11.09 5.74
C GLY A 79 0.90 10.51 6.35
N PRO A 80 -0.19 10.49 5.56
CA PRO A 80 -1.50 10.06 6.02
C PRO A 80 -1.54 8.54 6.25
N ARG A 81 -2.55 8.09 7.02
CA ARG A 81 -2.86 6.66 7.16
C ARG A 81 -3.96 6.25 6.19
N ILE A 82 -3.93 5.00 5.75
CA ILE A 82 -4.98 4.42 4.91
C ILE A 82 -6.22 4.16 5.79
N ALA A 83 -7.38 4.60 5.34
CA ALA A 83 -8.67 4.44 6.02
C ALA A 83 -9.61 3.46 5.32
N SER A 84 -9.49 3.33 3.99
CA SER A 84 -10.29 2.41 3.21
C SER A 84 -9.53 1.95 1.97
N VAL A 85 -9.82 0.72 1.53
CA VAL A 85 -9.35 0.15 0.27
C VAL A 85 -10.53 -0.53 -0.40
N ASP A 86 -10.74 -0.24 -1.67
CA ASP A 86 -11.65 -0.96 -2.54
C ASP A 86 -10.87 -2.05 -3.30
N LEU A 87 -11.13 -3.33 -2.98
CA LEU A 87 -10.39 -4.45 -3.56
C LEU A 87 -10.78 -4.72 -5.03
N ALA A 88 -11.94 -4.23 -5.47
CA ALA A 88 -12.46 -4.47 -6.82
C ALA A 88 -11.94 -3.45 -7.84
N GLY A 89 -11.91 -2.16 -7.48
CA GLY A 89 -11.45 -1.05 -8.32
C GLY A 89 -10.13 -0.43 -7.88
N GLY A 90 -9.57 -0.86 -6.74
CA GLY A 90 -8.28 -0.40 -6.23
C GLY A 90 -8.31 0.99 -5.59
N ALA A 91 -9.48 1.61 -5.38
CA ALA A 91 -9.58 2.94 -4.80
C ALA A 91 -9.09 2.96 -3.35
N VAL A 92 -8.37 4.00 -2.96
CA VAL A 92 -7.77 4.13 -1.62
C VAL A 92 -8.25 5.42 -0.96
N GLY A 93 -8.85 5.30 0.22
CA GLY A 93 -9.21 6.43 1.06
C GLY A 93 -8.17 6.67 2.15
N LEU A 94 -7.85 7.93 2.39
CA LEU A 94 -6.92 8.36 3.43
C LEU A 94 -7.67 8.89 4.64
N ARG A 95 -7.11 8.64 5.82
CA ARG A 95 -7.51 9.29 7.06
C ARG A 95 -6.89 10.69 7.09
N PRO A 96 -7.68 11.76 7.29
CA PRO A 96 -7.11 13.07 7.54
C PRO A 96 -6.22 13.02 8.80
N ALA A 97 -5.07 13.70 8.72
CA ALA A 97 -4.13 13.83 9.83
C ALA A 97 -4.66 14.75 10.93
#